data_AF-A0A1Y3XFB1-F1
#
_entry.id   AF-A0A1Y3XFB1-F1
#
_cell.length_a   1.000
_cell.length_b   1.000
_cell.length_c   1.000
_cell.angle_alpha   90.00
_cell.angle_beta   90.00
_cell.angle_gamma   90.00
#
_symmetry.space_group_name_H-M   'P 1'
#
loop_
_entity.id
_entity.type
_entity.pdbx_description
1 polymer ?
#
loop_
_entity_poly.entity_id
_entity_poly.type
_entity_poly.pdbx_seq_one_letter_code
_entity_poly.pdbx_strand_id
1 'polypeptide(L)'
;MPRLSKTEWIAFVAATVAGACLHFLYTLLPCPATALVAPVRESLWEHVKLLYWPCLIAGLALRRRQPELLGQRAFALLAATAGMLGIGYLYHISFQGDSLIFDIVLYLLMMALFFLLPYLLHQPFWQNFREVLVLLVLVLGIATLLFTFLPPNGLLFTDLSGTPTWVTLPC
;
A
#
# COMPACT_ATOMS: atom_id res chain seq x y z
N MET A 1 -13.55 -14.01 -16.58
CA MET A 1 -12.62 -13.74 -15.45
C MET A 1 -11.33 -13.15 -16.02
N PRO A 2 -10.79 -12.07 -15.45
CA PRO A 2 -9.50 -11.55 -15.87
C PRO A 2 -8.44 -12.63 -15.69
N ARG A 3 -7.61 -12.87 -16.71
CA ARG A 3 -6.53 -13.85 -16.67
C ARG A 3 -5.20 -13.09 -16.70
N LEU A 4 -4.46 -13.15 -15.59
CA LEU A 4 -3.11 -12.63 -15.55
C LEU A 4 -2.20 -13.48 -16.45
N SER A 5 -1.40 -12.81 -17.26
CA SER A 5 -0.30 -13.40 -18.01
C SER A 5 0.78 -13.94 -17.07
N LYS A 6 1.67 -14.78 -17.60
CA LYS A 6 2.83 -15.30 -16.85
C LYS A 6 3.68 -14.18 -16.24
N THR A 7 3.87 -13.08 -16.98
CA THR A 7 4.68 -11.94 -16.51
C THR A 7 4.00 -11.24 -15.33
N GLU A 8 2.68 -11.08 -15.36
CA GLU A 8 1.92 -10.45 -14.28
C GLU A 8 1.87 -11.33 -13.03
N TRP A 9 1.76 -12.64 -13.19
CA TRP A 9 1.88 -13.58 -12.07
C TRP A 9 3.25 -13.50 -11.40
N ILE A 10 4.33 -13.47 -12.18
CA ILE A 10 5.69 -13.29 -11.65
C ILE A 10 5.79 -11.95 -10.92
N ALA A 11 5.27 -10.87 -11.51
CA ALA A 11 5.29 -9.55 -10.89
C ALA A 11 4.46 -9.50 -9.60
N PHE A 12 3.31 -10.17 -9.56
CA PHE A 12 2.45 -10.29 -8.38
C PHE A 12 3.15 -11.01 -7.24
N VAL A 13 3.72 -12.19 -7.50
CA VAL A 13 4.44 -12.95 -6.49
C VAL A 13 5.67 -12.18 -6.02
N ALA A 14 6.46 -11.61 -6.93
CA ALA A 14 7.63 -10.83 -6.60
C ALA A 14 7.30 -9.59 -5.77
N ALA A 15 6.25 -8.84 -6.13
CA ALA A 15 5.81 -7.67 -5.38
C ALA A 15 5.29 -8.04 -3.98
N THR A 16 4.51 -9.12 -3.88
CA THR A 16 4.01 -9.64 -2.60
C THR A 16 5.15 -10.01 -1.65
N VAL A 17 6.15 -10.75 -2.16
CA VAL A 17 7.31 -11.14 -1.37
C VAL A 17 8.16 -9.93 -1.02
N ALA A 18 8.40 -9.02 -1.96
CA ALA A 18 9.17 -7.80 -1.73
C ALA A 18 8.54 -6.93 -0.63
N GLY A 19 7.22 -6.74 -0.64
CA GLY A 19 6.53 -6.01 0.42
C GLY A 19 6.67 -6.69 1.78
N ALA A 20 6.53 -8.02 1.85
CA ALA A 20 6.77 -8.74 3.10
C ALA A 20 8.23 -8.59 3.59
N CYS A 21 9.22 -8.60 2.69
CA CYS A 21 10.62 -8.34 3.04
C CYS A 21 10.85 -6.89 3.50
N LEU A 22 10.18 -5.91 2.89
CA LEU A 22 10.27 -4.50 3.28
C LEU A 22 9.85 -4.29 4.73
N HIS A 23 8.89 -5.07 5.25
CA HIS A 23 8.48 -5.01 6.65
C HIS A 23 9.66 -5.17 7.63
N PHE A 24 10.63 -6.04 7.30
CA PHE A 24 11.78 -6.31 8.17
C PHE A 24 12.99 -5.43 7.87
N LEU A 25 12.99 -4.72 6.73
CA LEU A 25 14.18 -4.07 6.19
C LEU A 25 14.74 -2.99 7.13
N TYR A 26 13.88 -2.14 7.69
CA TYR A 26 14.33 -1.08 8.60
C TYR A 26 14.90 -1.65 9.90
N THR A 27 14.25 -2.67 10.47
CA THR A 27 14.72 -3.37 11.68
C THR A 27 16.09 -4.02 11.47
N LEU A 28 16.34 -4.58 10.29
CA LEU A 28 17.62 -5.23 9.96
C LEU A 28 18.73 -4.22 9.64
N LEU A 29 18.40 -3.08 9.03
CA LEU A 29 19.37 -2.08 8.61
C LEU A 29 18.83 -0.66 8.87
N PRO A 30 18.84 -0.18 10.12
CA PRO A 30 18.23 1.11 10.45
C PRO A 30 19.08 2.27 9.94
N CYS A 31 18.60 2.95 8.90
CA CYS A 31 19.21 4.17 8.38
C CYS A 31 18.17 5.04 7.65
N PRO A 32 18.47 6.32 7.35
CA PRO A 32 17.52 7.18 6.66
C PRO A 32 17.05 6.62 5.32
N ALA A 33 17.91 5.89 4.58
CA ALA A 33 17.55 5.32 3.30
C ALA A 33 16.51 4.19 3.43
N THR A 34 16.67 3.29 4.41
CA THR A 34 15.70 2.22 4.66
C THR A 34 14.42 2.76 5.27
N ALA A 35 14.48 3.83 6.07
CA ALA A 35 13.29 4.51 6.60
C ALA A 35 12.36 5.03 5.49
N LEU A 36 12.90 5.47 4.34
CA LEU A 36 12.09 5.96 3.21
C LEU A 36 11.21 4.85 2.60
N VAL A 37 11.69 3.59 2.63
CA VAL A 37 11.07 2.48 1.88
C VAL A 37 10.40 1.43 2.76
N ALA A 38 10.77 1.35 4.03
CA ALA A 38 10.26 0.36 4.98
C ALA A 38 9.52 1.03 6.14
N PRO A 39 8.58 0.32 6.79
CA PRO A 39 7.96 0.78 8.02
C PRO A 39 9.02 1.06 9.10
N VAL A 40 8.94 2.24 9.74
CA VAL A 40 9.79 2.56 10.90
C VAL A 40 9.06 2.43 12.24
N ARG A 41 7.74 2.27 12.20
CA ARG A 41 6.79 2.17 13.33
C ARG A 41 5.66 1.24 12.92
N GLU A 42 4.98 0.61 13.88
CA GLU A 42 3.82 -0.26 13.64
C GLU A 42 2.53 0.56 13.50
N SER A 43 2.52 1.53 12.60
CA SER A 43 1.34 2.37 12.33
C SER A 43 0.67 1.99 11.00
N LEU A 44 -0.63 2.22 10.89
CA LEU A 44 -1.38 1.96 9.65
C LEU A 44 -0.78 2.68 8.45
N TRP A 45 -0.31 3.91 8.64
CA TRP A 45 0.30 4.70 7.59
C TRP A 45 1.64 4.11 7.11
N GLU A 46 2.49 3.68 8.03
CA GLU A 46 3.80 3.09 7.68
C GLU A 46 3.64 1.80 6.86
N HIS A 47 2.59 1.02 7.12
CA HIS A 47 2.25 -0.19 6.37
C HIS A 47 1.91 0.08 4.90
N VAL A 48 1.52 1.31 4.53
CA VAL A 48 1.29 1.68 3.12
C VAL A 48 2.55 1.44 2.27
N LYS A 49 3.75 1.59 2.84
CA LYS A 49 5.02 1.37 2.11
C LYS A 49 5.17 -0.06 1.58
N LEU A 50 4.62 -1.05 2.29
CA LEU A 50 4.64 -2.46 1.91
C LEU A 50 3.86 -2.72 0.62
N LEU A 51 2.82 -1.92 0.37
CA LEU A 51 2.02 -1.97 -0.85
C LEU A 51 2.59 -1.01 -1.91
N TYR A 52 2.85 0.24 -1.51
CA TYR A 52 3.21 1.33 -2.41
C TYR A 52 4.45 1.03 -3.25
N TRP A 53 5.59 0.71 -2.62
CA TRP A 53 6.84 0.54 -3.34
C TRP A 53 6.83 -0.67 -4.28
N PRO A 54 6.42 -1.87 -3.84
CA PRO A 54 6.39 -3.03 -4.74
C PRO A 54 5.39 -2.86 -5.88
N CYS A 55 4.19 -2.32 -5.62
CA CYS A 55 3.19 -2.08 -6.66
C CYS A 55 3.62 -0.99 -7.65
N LEU A 56 4.24 0.09 -7.19
CA LEU A 56 4.76 1.14 -8.07
C LEU A 56 5.80 0.57 -9.04
N ILE A 57 6.78 -0.19 -8.51
CA ILE A 57 7.83 -0.84 -9.32
C ILE A 57 7.20 -1.84 -10.31
N ALA A 58 6.28 -2.68 -9.85
CA ALA A 58 5.58 -3.64 -10.71
C ALA A 58 4.77 -2.94 -11.81
N GLY A 59 4.04 -1.89 -11.48
CA GLY A 59 3.25 -1.10 -12.42
C GLY A 59 4.12 -0.44 -13.49
N LEU A 60 5.26 0.13 -13.11
CA LEU A 60 6.24 0.72 -14.04
C LEU A 60 6.88 -0.35 -14.94
N ALA A 61 7.22 -1.51 -14.40
CA ALA A 61 7.78 -2.63 -15.17
C ALA A 61 6.77 -3.15 -16.21
N LEU A 62 5.50 -3.32 -15.81
CA LEU A 62 4.43 -3.81 -16.68
C LEU A 62 3.93 -2.76 -17.68
N ARG A 63 4.12 -1.46 -17.41
CA ARG A 63 3.76 -0.35 -18.33
C ARG A 63 4.37 -0.54 -19.71
N ARG A 64 5.59 -1.07 -19.81
CA ARG A 64 6.26 -1.30 -21.11
C ARG A 64 5.49 -2.25 -22.03
N ARG A 65 4.72 -3.18 -21.45
CA ARG A 65 3.94 -4.16 -22.20
C ARG A 65 2.48 -3.74 -22.39
N GLN A 66 1.95 -2.97 -21.44
CA GLN A 66 0.54 -2.56 -21.40
C GLN A 66 0.42 -1.08 -21.03
N PRO A 67 0.87 -0.16 -21.91
CA PRO A 67 0.79 1.28 -21.66
C PRO A 67 -0.66 1.76 -21.49
N GLU A 68 -1.61 1.08 -22.14
CA GLU A 68 -3.05 1.32 -22.07
C GLU A 68 -3.69 0.99 -20.72
N LEU A 69 -2.96 0.40 -19.77
CA LEU A 69 -3.45 0.14 -18.41
C LEU A 69 -2.92 1.12 -17.36
N LEU A 70 -2.16 2.15 -17.78
CA LEU A 70 -1.51 3.08 -16.85
C LEU A 70 -2.52 3.77 -15.90
N GLY A 71 -3.61 4.33 -16.42
CA GLY A 71 -4.62 5.01 -15.61
C GLY A 71 -5.30 4.07 -14.62
N GLN A 72 -5.69 2.88 -15.08
CA GLN A 72 -6.30 1.86 -14.26
C GLN A 72 -5.36 1.35 -13.16
N ARG A 73 -4.07 1.18 -13.45
CA ARG A 73 -3.06 0.78 -12.46
C ARG A 73 -2.80 1.86 -11.42
N ALA A 74 -2.73 3.12 -11.85
CA ALA A 74 -2.60 4.24 -10.94
C ALA A 74 -3.80 4.29 -9.98
N PHE A 75 -5.02 4.16 -10.51
CA PHE A 75 -6.21 4.05 -9.66
C PHE A 75 -6.19 2.81 -8.78
N ALA A 76 -5.77 1.65 -9.28
CA ALA A 76 -5.72 0.42 -8.50
C ALA A 76 -4.76 0.52 -7.32
N LEU A 77 -3.62 1.21 -7.47
CA LEU A 77 -2.70 1.48 -6.37
C LEU A 77 -3.34 2.39 -5.31
N LEU A 78 -4.01 3.47 -5.75
CA LEU A 78 -4.72 4.37 -4.85
C LEU A 78 -5.86 3.66 -4.11
N ALA A 79 -6.65 2.86 -4.83
CA ALA A 79 -7.77 2.09 -4.27
C ALA A 79 -7.29 1.01 -3.30
N ALA A 80 -6.22 0.28 -3.62
CA ALA A 80 -5.63 -0.71 -2.72
C ALA A 80 -5.04 -0.05 -1.47
N THR A 81 -4.42 1.12 -1.61
CA THR A 81 -3.91 1.89 -0.47
C THR A 81 -5.06 2.40 0.42
N ALA A 82 -6.09 2.99 -0.18
CA ALA A 82 -7.27 3.45 0.54
C ALA A 82 -8.00 2.29 1.22
N GLY A 83 -8.07 1.12 0.57
CA GLY A 83 -8.63 -0.10 1.14
C GLY A 83 -7.83 -0.60 2.35
N MET A 84 -6.49 -0.66 2.23
CA MET A 84 -5.61 -1.01 3.34
C MET A 84 -5.81 -0.08 4.53
N LEU A 85 -5.79 1.24 4.31
CA LEU A 85 -5.98 2.23 5.37
C LEU A 85 -7.40 2.18 5.96
N GLY A 86 -8.43 2.14 5.13
CA GLY A 86 -9.82 2.19 5.57
C GLY A 86 -10.26 0.93 6.31
N ILE A 87 -9.92 -0.25 5.78
CA ILE A 87 -10.24 -1.53 6.43
C ILE A 87 -9.37 -1.73 7.67
N GLY A 88 -8.07 -1.41 7.60
CA GLY A 88 -7.18 -1.46 8.75
C GLY A 88 -7.62 -0.52 9.88
N TYR A 89 -8.03 0.71 9.54
CA TYR A 89 -8.59 1.63 10.52
C TYR A 89 -9.83 1.07 11.20
N LEU A 90 -10.79 0.57 10.41
CA LEU A 90 -12.02 0.01 10.96
C LEU A 90 -11.71 -1.18 11.90
N TYR A 91 -10.80 -2.06 11.51
CA TYR A 91 -10.44 -3.23 12.30
C TYR A 91 -9.66 -2.89 13.58
N HIS A 92 -8.54 -2.18 13.48
CA HIS A 92 -7.67 -1.93 14.64
C HIS A 92 -8.15 -0.79 15.53
N ILE A 93 -8.79 0.23 14.97
CA ILE A 93 -9.22 1.40 15.76
C ILE A 93 -10.65 1.22 16.25
N SER A 94 -11.59 0.93 15.35
CA SER A 94 -13.01 0.85 15.75
C SER A 94 -13.35 -0.46 16.45
N PHE A 95 -12.79 -1.59 15.98
CA PHE A 95 -13.04 -2.91 16.56
C PHE A 95 -11.95 -3.39 17.53
N GLN A 96 -10.87 -2.62 17.70
CA GLN A 96 -9.75 -2.97 18.59
C GLN A 96 -9.16 -4.36 18.30
N GLY A 97 -9.16 -4.77 17.03
CA GLY A 97 -8.57 -6.04 16.60
C GLY A 97 -7.04 -5.99 16.61
N ASP A 98 -6.41 -7.10 16.96
CA ASP A 98 -4.95 -7.25 17.08
C ASP A 98 -4.41 -8.49 16.33
N SER A 99 -5.19 -9.06 15.41
CA SER A 99 -4.82 -10.30 14.73
C SER A 99 -3.83 -10.08 13.59
N LEU A 100 -2.60 -10.57 13.76
CA LEU A 100 -1.61 -10.65 12.69
C LEU A 100 -2.12 -11.38 11.43
N ILE A 101 -2.97 -12.40 11.60
CA ILE A 101 -3.53 -13.16 10.47
C ILE A 101 -4.43 -12.24 9.63
N PHE A 102 -5.20 -11.37 10.27
CA PHE A 102 -6.02 -10.39 9.56
C PHE A 102 -5.17 -9.47 8.70
N ASP A 103 -4.05 -8.97 9.25
CA ASP A 103 -3.15 -8.05 8.54
C ASP A 103 -2.51 -8.68 7.32
N ILE A 104 -2.05 -9.94 7.46
CA ILE A 104 -1.51 -10.72 6.35
C ILE A 104 -2.57 -10.92 5.27
N VAL A 105 -3.79 -11.30 5.65
CA VAL A 105 -4.89 -11.49 4.69
C VAL A 105 -5.24 -10.18 4.00
N LEU A 106 -5.37 -9.08 4.75
CA LEU A 106 -5.66 -7.76 4.19
C LEU A 106 -4.57 -7.32 3.22
N TYR A 107 -3.30 -7.48 3.57
CA TYR A 107 -2.17 -7.20 2.70
C TYR A 107 -2.24 -8.00 1.38
N LEU A 108 -2.44 -9.32 1.46
CA LEU A 108 -2.56 -10.18 0.28
C LEU A 108 -3.75 -9.79 -0.61
N LEU A 109 -4.89 -9.44 0.00
CA LEU A 109 -6.08 -8.99 -0.73
C LEU A 109 -5.84 -7.67 -1.44
N MET A 110 -5.20 -6.70 -0.79
CA MET A 110 -4.90 -5.41 -1.42
C MET A 110 -3.84 -5.54 -2.51
N MET A 111 -2.87 -6.43 -2.33
CA MET A 111 -1.89 -6.77 -3.37
C MET A 111 -2.61 -7.40 -4.57
N ALA A 112 -3.50 -8.37 -4.35
CA ALA A 112 -4.31 -8.96 -5.43
C ALA A 112 -5.21 -7.93 -6.12
N LEU A 113 -5.81 -7.01 -5.36
CA LEU A 113 -6.63 -5.93 -5.89
C LEU A 113 -5.84 -5.06 -6.87
N PHE A 114 -4.60 -4.67 -6.54
CA PHE A 114 -3.74 -3.89 -7.43
C PHE A 114 -3.53 -4.57 -8.80
N PHE A 115 -3.31 -5.89 -8.81
CA PHE A 115 -3.10 -6.63 -10.05
C PHE A 115 -4.40 -6.94 -10.80
N LEU A 116 -5.51 -7.22 -10.11
CA LEU A 116 -6.75 -7.67 -10.76
C LEU A 116 -7.67 -6.53 -11.18
N LEU A 117 -7.73 -5.46 -10.39
CA LEU A 117 -8.65 -4.35 -10.62
C LEU A 117 -8.49 -3.71 -12.02
N PRO A 118 -7.28 -3.53 -12.58
CA PRO A 118 -7.13 -2.91 -13.89
C PRO A 118 -7.92 -3.55 -15.03
N TYR A 119 -8.16 -4.87 -14.98
CA TYR A 119 -8.93 -5.59 -16.00
C TYR A 119 -10.44 -5.55 -15.78
N LEU A 120 -10.89 -5.13 -14.60
CA LEU A 120 -12.30 -4.95 -14.27
C LEU A 120 -12.78 -3.54 -14.64
N LEU A 121 -11.85 -2.62 -14.86
CA LEU A 121 -12.11 -1.21 -15.09
C LEU A 121 -12.25 -0.87 -16.58
N HIS A 122 -13.28 -0.09 -16.91
CA HIS A 122 -13.60 0.28 -18.29
C HIS A 122 -12.58 1.26 -18.89
N GLN A 123 -11.96 0.87 -20.01
CA GLN A 123 -10.76 1.48 -20.58
C GLN A 123 -10.78 3.00 -20.83
N PRO A 124 -11.75 3.61 -21.53
CA PRO A 124 -11.64 5.03 -21.88
C PRO A 124 -11.71 5.97 -20.67
N PHE A 125 -12.49 5.65 -19.64
CA PHE A 125 -12.67 6.53 -18.49
C PHE A 125 -11.35 6.76 -17.74
N TRP A 126 -10.67 5.69 -17.33
CA TRP A 126 -9.46 5.81 -16.51
C TRP A 126 -8.25 6.34 -17.28
N GLN A 127 -8.21 6.13 -18.59
CA GLN A 127 -7.18 6.69 -19.45
C GLN A 127 -7.31 8.21 -19.61
N ASN A 128 -8.53 8.73 -19.66
CA ASN A 128 -8.76 10.18 -19.70
C ASN A 128 -8.26 10.89 -18.44
N PHE A 129 -8.31 10.23 -17.28
CA PHE A 129 -7.83 10.77 -16.00
C PHE A 129 -6.42 10.31 -15.63
N ARG A 130 -5.68 9.66 -16.54
CA ARG A 130 -4.40 9.02 -16.20
C ARG A 130 -3.39 9.99 -15.58
N GLU A 131 -3.32 11.23 -16.08
CA GLU A 131 -2.34 12.21 -15.60
C GLU A 131 -2.65 12.63 -14.15
N VAL A 132 -3.94 12.83 -13.84
CA VAL A 132 -4.40 13.14 -12.48
C VAL A 132 -4.14 11.96 -11.55
N LEU A 133 -4.44 10.73 -11.99
CA LEU A 133 -4.22 9.53 -11.18
C LEU A 133 -2.74 9.28 -10.90
N VAL A 134 -1.87 9.49 -11.89
CA VAL A 134 -0.42 9.40 -11.73
C VAL A 134 0.07 10.49 -10.78
N LEU A 135 -0.43 11.73 -10.91
CA LEU A 135 -0.09 12.81 -9.98
C LEU A 135 -0.49 12.45 -8.55
N LEU A 136 -1.68 11.88 -8.34
CA LEU A 136 -2.11 11.42 -7.01
C LEU A 136 -1.22 10.30 -6.46
N VAL A 137 -0.78 9.36 -7.29
CA VAL A 137 0.20 8.33 -6.89
C VAL A 137 1.54 8.95 -6.50
N LEU A 138 1.99 10.00 -7.19
CA LEU A 138 3.21 10.74 -6.84
C LEU A 138 3.05 11.49 -5.52
N VAL A 139 1.92 12.18 -5.33
CA VAL A 139 1.58 12.87 -4.07
C VAL A 139 1.54 11.89 -2.91
N LEU A 140 0.93 10.71 -3.11
CA LEU A 140 0.95 9.63 -2.12
C LEU A 140 2.38 9.21 -1.77
N GLY A 141 3.24 9.03 -2.77
CA GLY A 141 4.66 8.71 -2.54
C GLY A 141 5.40 9.80 -1.76
N ILE A 142 5.19 11.07 -2.10
CA ILE A 142 5.77 12.18 -1.34
C ILE A 142 5.24 12.18 0.10
N ALA A 143 3.95 11.91 0.30
CA ALA A 143 3.35 11.84 1.62
C ALA A 143 3.90 10.67 2.45
N THR A 144 4.15 9.48 1.86
CA THR A 144 4.78 8.38 2.60
C THR A 144 6.18 8.76 3.04
N LEU A 145 6.97 9.45 2.21
CA LEU A 145 8.30 9.93 2.58
C LEU A 145 8.24 11.02 3.67
N LEU A 146 7.43 12.04 3.47
CA LEU A 146 7.33 13.19 4.37
C LEU A 146 6.84 12.79 5.77
N PHE A 147 5.75 12.02 5.83
CA PHE A 147 5.12 11.64 7.10
C PHE A 147 5.88 10.53 7.84
N THR A 148 6.87 9.91 7.20
CA THR A 148 7.84 9.06 7.93
C THR A 148 8.62 9.88 8.96
N PHE A 149 9.12 11.06 8.55
CA PHE A 149 9.95 11.92 9.40
C PHE A 149 9.14 12.98 10.15
N LEU A 150 8.03 13.42 9.58
CA LEU A 150 7.14 14.44 10.13
C LEU A 150 5.71 13.87 10.22
N PRO A 151 5.47 12.83 11.04
CA PRO A 151 4.13 12.24 11.17
C PRO A 151 3.15 13.28 11.73
N PRO A 152 2.01 13.51 11.06
CA PRO A 152 0.92 14.29 11.63
C PRO A 152 0.40 13.65 12.93
N ASN A 153 -0.20 14.48 13.78
CA ASN A 153 -0.98 13.97 14.90
C ASN A 153 -2.22 13.25 14.34
N GLY A 154 -2.40 11.98 14.66
CA GLY A 154 -3.56 11.21 14.23
C GLY A 154 -3.39 9.70 14.40
N LEU A 155 -4.52 9.00 14.44
CA LEU A 155 -4.57 7.56 14.71
C LEU A 155 -3.88 6.71 13.61
N LEU A 156 -3.85 7.20 12.37
CA LEU A 156 -3.15 6.52 11.26
C LEU A 156 -1.63 6.47 11.45
N PHE A 157 -1.07 7.42 12.20
CA PHE A 157 0.39 7.57 12.40
C PHE A 157 0.84 7.09 13.78
N THR A 158 -0.11 6.67 14.61
CA THR A 158 0.14 6.18 15.97
C THR A 158 0.75 4.79 15.89
N ASP A 159 1.78 4.56 16.71
CA ASP A 159 2.42 3.26 16.81
C ASP A 159 1.53 2.29 17.58
N LEU A 160 1.20 1.15 16.96
CA LEU A 160 0.31 0.13 17.52
C LEU A 160 1.09 -1.05 18.11
N SER A 161 2.43 -0.99 18.16
CA SER A 161 3.25 -2.05 18.76
C SER A 161 2.98 -2.14 20.28
N GLY A 162 2.13 -3.07 20.70
CA GLY A 162 2.09 -3.57 22.07
C GLY A 162 1.65 -2.58 23.16
N THR A 163 0.51 -1.92 23.01
CA THR A 163 -0.16 -1.28 24.15
C THR A 163 -1.26 -2.17 24.75
N PRO A 164 -1.02 -2.89 25.86
CA PRO A 164 -2.06 -3.18 26.84
C PRO A 164 -2.28 -1.92 27.71
N THR A 165 -2.40 -0.76 27.09
CA THR A 165 -2.61 0.50 27.80
C THR A 165 -3.88 1.13 27.30
N TRP A 166 -4.76 1.33 28.27
CA TRP A 166 -5.92 2.20 28.34
C TRP A 166 -5.68 3.58 27.71
N VAL A 167 -5.44 3.63 26.39
CA VAL A 167 -5.59 4.85 25.61
C VAL A 167 -7.07 5.10 25.56
N THR A 168 -7.54 5.87 26.54
CA THR A 168 -8.80 6.58 26.45
C THR A 168 -8.72 7.41 25.18
N LEU A 169 -9.47 6.98 24.16
CA LEU A 169 -9.73 7.80 22.98
C LEU A 169 -10.25 9.15 23.51
N PRO A 170 -9.63 10.29 23.15
CA PRO A 170 -10.23 11.57 23.49
C PRO A 170 -11.60 11.62 22.81
N CYS A 171 -12.63 11.72 23.66
CA CYS A 171 -14.00 12.02 23.26
C CYS A 171 -14.12 13.42 22.65
#